data_AF-A0A6P8TGY3-F1
#
_entry.id   AF-A0A6P8TGY3-F1
#
_cell.length_a   1.000
_cell.length_b   1.000
_cell.length_c   1.000
_cell.angle_alpha   90.00
_cell.angle_beta   90.00
_cell.angle_gamma   90.00
#
_symmetry.space_group_name_H-M   'P 1'
#
loop_
_entity.id
_entity.type
_entity.pdbx_description
1 polymer ?
#
loop_
_entity_poly.entity_id
_entity_poly.type
_entity_poly.pdbx_seq_one_letter_code
_entity_poly.pdbx_strand_id
1 'polypeptide(L)'
;MDTTRNILSFSEALYSLILMMLTLGQGVHSMPVPTDVPMCTASETAQYKLTFSGKWTQAAFPKQYPVYRPPAQWSNLIGVTHSTDFHIWQRNEFASNGVREFAEKGEAWTLMKEVEAAGERIQSVYGIVSAPAVKRGTGQMKTEFEVFARHSYLSFLVRLVPSPDWFVGVESIDLCDGDQWKENVSLDLFPYDAGTDSGFTFSSPNFETLPQDQITQITSSYPSHPANSFYYRRLKHLPPIAKVMLTKIKKTNQIISLLVEPTESNLLPTGNEIEDQLINTPLDCEVSVWSPWGLCKSKCGDSGVRHRTRYVIMHPANNGLACPLLEEEGKCFPDHCL
;
A
#
# COMPACT_ATOMS: atom_id res chain seq x y z
N MET A 1 -47.20 -74.07 -31.26
CA MET A 1 -45.99 -73.82 -32.06
C MET A 1 -45.70 -72.33 -31.98
N ASP A 2 -44.70 -71.81 -31.29
CA ASP A 2 -43.71 -72.39 -30.39
C ASP A 2 -43.20 -71.20 -29.57
N THR A 3 -43.30 -71.28 -28.25
CA THR A 3 -42.81 -70.25 -27.33
C THR A 3 -41.43 -70.66 -26.85
N THR A 4 -40.39 -70.34 -27.62
CA THR A 4 -38.99 -70.54 -27.21
C THR A 4 -38.46 -69.28 -26.54
N ARG A 5 -38.52 -69.25 -25.20
CA ARG A 5 -37.74 -68.34 -24.36
C ARG A 5 -36.26 -68.70 -24.50
N ASN A 6 -35.48 -67.79 -25.05
CA ASN A 6 -34.01 -67.86 -24.99
C ASN A 6 -33.56 -67.67 -23.55
N ILE A 7 -33.15 -68.77 -22.91
CA ILE A 7 -32.43 -68.75 -21.64
C ILE A 7 -30.99 -68.37 -21.98
N LEU A 8 -30.65 -67.10 -21.79
CA LEU A 8 -29.26 -66.67 -21.72
C LEU A 8 -28.58 -67.46 -20.59
N SER A 9 -27.54 -68.21 -20.94
CA SER A 9 -26.74 -68.98 -19.99
C SER A 9 -26.22 -68.07 -18.89
N PHE A 10 -26.44 -68.45 -17.63
CA PHE A 10 -25.92 -67.77 -16.44
C PHE A 10 -24.41 -67.48 -16.54
N SER A 11 -23.68 -68.29 -17.33
CA SER A 11 -22.26 -68.13 -17.61
C SER A 11 -21.94 -66.87 -18.42
N GLU A 12 -22.73 -66.51 -19.42
CA GLU A 12 -22.45 -65.33 -20.27
C GLU A 12 -22.80 -64.03 -19.58
N ALA A 13 -23.86 -64.03 -18.77
CA ALA A 13 -24.23 -62.88 -17.95
C ALA A 13 -23.18 -62.61 -16.86
N LEU A 14 -22.65 -63.67 -16.24
CA LEU A 14 -21.58 -63.56 -15.24
C LEU A 14 -20.26 -63.11 -15.86
N TYR A 15 -19.90 -63.62 -17.05
CA TYR A 15 -18.70 -63.20 -17.78
C TYR A 15 -18.78 -61.73 -18.19
N SER A 16 -19.94 -61.28 -18.66
CA SER A 16 -20.20 -59.89 -19.02
C SER A 16 -20.15 -58.96 -17.80
N LEU A 17 -20.67 -59.40 -16.64
CA LEU A 17 -20.61 -58.64 -15.39
C LEU A 17 -19.17 -58.52 -14.86
N ILE A 18 -18.38 -59.60 -14.95
CA ILE A 18 -16.97 -59.62 -14.54
C ILE A 18 -16.12 -58.75 -15.46
N LEU A 19 -16.36 -58.77 -16.79
CA LEU A 19 -15.70 -57.86 -17.73
C LEU A 19 -16.03 -56.39 -17.43
N MET A 20 -17.29 -56.07 -17.14
CA MET A 20 -17.73 -54.71 -16.84
C MET A 20 -17.07 -54.18 -15.55
N MET A 21 -16.97 -55.03 -14.51
CA MET A 21 -16.30 -54.70 -13.25
C MET A 21 -14.77 -54.57 -13.40
N LEU A 22 -14.14 -55.33 -14.31
CA LEU A 22 -12.72 -55.19 -14.63
C LEU A 22 -12.40 -53.93 -15.45
N THR A 23 -13.32 -53.47 -16.30
CA THR A 23 -13.17 -52.21 -17.06
C THR A 23 -13.44 -50.95 -16.25
N LEU A 24 -14.25 -51.04 -15.18
CA LEU A 24 -14.53 -49.93 -14.26
C LEU A 24 -13.53 -49.83 -13.09
N GLY A 25 -12.62 -50.80 -12.95
CA GLY A 25 -11.61 -50.86 -11.89
C GLY A 25 -10.31 -50.10 -12.16
N GLN A 26 -10.16 -49.47 -13.33
CA GLN A 26 -9.10 -48.48 -13.54
C GLN A 26 -9.53 -47.18 -12.85
N GLY A 27 -9.34 -47.16 -11.53
CA GLY A 27 -9.35 -45.92 -10.77
C GLY A 27 -8.47 -44.93 -11.52
N VAL A 28 -9.09 -43.84 -11.97
CA VAL A 28 -8.37 -42.67 -12.47
C VAL A 28 -7.44 -42.29 -11.33
N HIS A 29 -6.17 -42.68 -11.42
CA HIS A 29 -5.15 -42.04 -10.61
C HIS A 29 -5.23 -40.59 -11.02
N SER A 30 -5.82 -39.77 -10.15
CA SER A 30 -5.70 -38.33 -10.23
C SER A 30 -4.22 -38.05 -10.31
N MET A 31 -3.73 -37.77 -11.52
CA MET A 31 -2.36 -37.31 -11.69
C MET A 31 -2.29 -36.02 -10.87
N PRO A 32 -1.38 -35.90 -9.89
CA PRO A 32 -1.20 -34.64 -9.21
C PRO A 32 -0.82 -33.65 -10.31
N VAL A 33 -1.65 -32.60 -10.47
CA VAL A 33 -1.27 -31.44 -11.27
C VAL A 33 0.07 -30.99 -10.70
N PRO A 34 1.16 -30.94 -11.49
CA PRO A 34 2.41 -30.38 -11.01
C PRO A 34 2.18 -28.91 -10.69
N THR A 35 1.93 -28.60 -9.43
CA THR A 35 1.93 -27.23 -8.96
C THR A 35 3.39 -26.85 -8.77
N ASP A 36 4.01 -26.27 -9.80
CA ASP A 36 5.32 -25.60 -9.72
C ASP A 36 5.31 -24.36 -8.80
N VAL A 37 4.30 -24.21 -7.94
CA VAL A 37 4.24 -23.18 -6.91
C VAL A 37 4.91 -23.76 -5.67
N PRO A 38 6.02 -23.18 -5.18
CA PRO A 38 6.64 -23.62 -3.93
C PRO A 38 5.62 -23.45 -2.80
N MET A 39 5.02 -24.55 -2.39
CA MET A 39 4.06 -24.57 -1.29
C MET A 39 4.81 -24.58 0.04
N CYS A 40 4.33 -23.82 1.00
CA CYS A 40 4.86 -23.84 2.35
C CYS A 40 4.64 -25.23 2.98
N THR A 41 5.73 -25.87 3.41
CA THR A 41 5.71 -27.19 4.07
C THR A 41 6.09 -27.11 5.55
N ALA A 42 6.06 -25.91 6.14
CA ALA A 42 6.35 -25.72 7.54
C ALA A 42 5.41 -26.55 8.43
N SER A 43 5.99 -27.34 9.35
CA SER A 43 5.24 -28.29 10.18
C SER A 43 4.53 -27.64 11.37
N GLU A 44 5.10 -26.56 11.92
CA GLU A 44 4.55 -25.83 13.05
C GLU A 44 4.02 -24.45 12.64
N THR A 45 3.10 -23.92 13.44
CA THR A 45 2.67 -22.51 13.34
C THR A 45 3.76 -21.58 13.85
N ALA A 46 3.80 -20.37 13.30
CA ALA A 46 4.69 -19.32 13.76
C ALA A 46 3.90 -18.09 14.21
N GLN A 47 4.34 -17.49 15.31
CA GLN A 47 3.86 -16.19 15.75
C GLN A 47 4.83 -15.11 15.33
N TYR A 48 4.29 -13.99 14.86
CA TYR A 48 5.05 -12.84 14.41
C TYR A 48 4.60 -11.59 15.13
N LYS A 49 5.57 -10.71 15.39
CA LYS A 49 5.34 -9.34 15.80
C LYS A 49 5.49 -8.42 14.59
N LEU A 50 4.42 -7.71 14.26
CA LEU A 50 4.41 -6.62 13.30
C LEU A 50 4.77 -5.32 14.02
N THR A 51 5.76 -4.60 13.51
CA THR A 51 6.07 -3.22 13.92
C THR A 51 6.01 -2.31 12.70
N PHE A 52 4.95 -1.51 12.60
CA PHE A 52 4.84 -0.42 11.64
C PHE A 52 5.49 0.83 12.24
N SER A 53 6.30 1.53 11.47
CA SER A 53 6.96 2.77 11.85
C SER A 53 6.65 3.86 10.80
N GLY A 54 5.86 4.86 11.19
CA GLY A 54 5.61 6.03 10.37
C GLY A 54 6.87 6.87 10.23
N LYS A 55 7.26 7.18 9.00
CA LYS A 55 8.41 8.04 8.63
C LYS A 55 7.93 9.34 7.93
N TRP A 56 6.64 9.67 8.02
CA TRP A 56 6.08 10.87 7.40
C TRP A 56 6.43 12.10 8.23
N THR A 57 7.51 12.78 7.84
CA THR A 57 7.99 14.01 8.49
C THR A 57 7.91 15.19 7.54
N GLN A 58 7.86 16.40 8.09
CA GLN A 58 7.93 17.63 7.31
C GLN A 58 9.29 17.78 6.59
N ALA A 59 10.38 17.23 7.14
CA ALA A 59 11.68 17.28 6.49
C ALA A 59 11.73 16.39 5.24
N ALA A 60 11.28 15.13 5.35
CA ALA A 60 11.23 14.19 4.23
C ALA A 60 10.17 14.56 3.19
N PHE A 61 9.01 15.05 3.65
CA PHE A 61 7.86 15.38 2.81
C PHE A 61 7.36 16.80 3.10
N PRO A 62 8.10 17.85 2.70
CA PRO A 62 7.75 19.23 3.08
C PRO A 62 6.58 19.81 2.30
N LYS A 63 6.30 19.29 1.10
CA LYS A 63 5.23 19.79 0.24
C LYS A 63 3.89 19.57 0.92
N GLN A 64 3.21 20.67 1.25
CA GLN A 64 1.87 20.67 1.84
C GLN A 64 1.73 19.79 3.09
N TYR A 65 2.81 19.60 3.86
CA TYR A 65 2.80 18.73 5.05
C TYR A 65 1.66 19.15 6.01
N PRO A 66 0.67 18.28 6.29
CA PRO A 66 -0.49 18.66 7.10
C PRO A 66 -0.10 18.94 8.56
N VAL A 67 -0.18 20.20 8.99
CA VAL A 67 0.13 20.62 10.37
C VAL A 67 -1.10 20.84 11.24
N TYR A 68 -2.28 21.05 10.65
CA TYR A 68 -3.49 21.38 11.38
C TYR A 68 -4.76 20.92 10.65
N ARG A 69 -5.76 20.48 11.44
CA ARG A 69 -7.12 20.09 11.05
C ARG A 69 -7.23 19.17 9.81
N PRO A 70 -6.89 17.87 9.96
CA PRO A 70 -6.09 17.28 11.03
C PRO A 70 -4.57 17.36 10.72
N PRO A 71 -3.69 17.25 11.73
CA PRO A 71 -2.26 17.06 11.50
C PRO A 71 -1.99 15.70 10.82
N ALA A 72 -0.85 15.60 10.13
CA ALA A 72 -0.36 14.38 9.50
C ALA A 72 -0.34 13.24 10.51
N GLN A 73 -1.02 12.15 10.20
CA GLN A 73 -1.21 10.99 11.06
C GLN A 73 -1.58 9.74 10.25
N TRP A 74 -1.77 8.62 10.93
CA TRP A 74 -2.09 7.33 10.31
C TRP A 74 -3.39 6.77 10.90
N SER A 75 -4.20 6.09 10.09
CA SER A 75 -5.36 5.34 10.57
C SER A 75 -4.93 4.14 11.43
N ASN A 76 -5.90 3.35 11.90
CA ASN A 76 -5.58 2.01 12.39
C ASN A 76 -4.91 1.20 11.27
N LEU A 77 -4.08 0.23 11.62
CA LEU A 77 -3.61 -0.78 10.67
C LEU A 77 -4.66 -1.90 10.65
N ILE A 78 -5.08 -2.29 9.45
CA ILE A 78 -5.94 -3.45 9.23
C ILE A 78 -5.24 -4.37 8.23
N GLY A 79 -5.13 -5.64 8.61
CA GLY A 79 -4.51 -6.66 7.79
C GLY A 79 -5.12 -8.02 8.03
N VAL A 80 -4.65 -8.99 7.27
CA VAL A 80 -5.14 -10.36 7.25
C VAL A 80 -4.00 -11.34 7.03
N THR A 81 -4.09 -12.51 7.65
CA THR A 81 -3.30 -13.67 7.26
C THR A 81 -4.14 -14.59 6.37
N HIS A 82 -3.59 -14.96 5.22
CA HIS A 82 -4.39 -15.59 4.16
C HIS A 82 -3.56 -16.55 3.27
N SER A 83 -4.26 -17.32 2.43
CA SER A 83 -3.71 -18.14 1.35
C SER A 83 -3.55 -17.29 0.07
N THR A 84 -3.00 -17.88 -0.98
CA THR A 84 -2.91 -17.25 -2.31
C THR A 84 -4.25 -16.95 -2.96
N ASP A 85 -5.35 -17.53 -2.47
CA ASP A 85 -6.68 -17.42 -3.09
C ASP A 85 -7.44 -16.16 -2.66
N PHE A 86 -6.84 -15.34 -1.79
CA PHE A 86 -7.42 -14.10 -1.30
C PHE A 86 -6.43 -12.96 -1.36
N HIS A 87 -6.94 -11.79 -1.73
CA HIS A 87 -6.19 -10.55 -1.68
C HIS A 87 -7.10 -9.45 -1.13
N ILE A 88 -6.66 -8.78 -0.06
CA ILE A 88 -7.39 -7.64 0.50
C ILE A 88 -7.27 -6.39 -0.40
N TRP A 89 -6.14 -6.25 -1.10
CA TRP A 89 -5.93 -5.30 -2.19
C TRP A 89 -4.74 -5.77 -3.04
N GLN A 90 -4.66 -5.33 -4.30
CA GLN A 90 -3.53 -5.60 -5.20
C GLN A 90 -3.25 -4.38 -6.07
N ARG A 91 -1.98 -4.18 -6.43
CA ARG A 91 -1.60 -3.17 -7.41
C ARG A 91 -2.22 -3.46 -8.78
N ASN A 92 -2.68 -2.40 -9.46
CA ASN A 92 -3.34 -2.45 -10.77
C ASN A 92 -4.67 -3.23 -10.77
N GLU A 93 -5.28 -3.44 -9.61
CA GLU A 93 -6.64 -3.96 -9.47
C GLU A 93 -7.55 -2.90 -8.87
N PHE A 94 -8.86 -3.09 -8.99
CA PHE A 94 -9.84 -2.16 -8.41
C PHE A 94 -9.97 -2.38 -6.91
N ALA A 95 -10.03 -1.28 -6.14
CA ALA A 95 -10.35 -1.35 -4.72
C ALA A 95 -11.76 -1.90 -4.49
N SER A 96 -11.92 -2.82 -3.53
CA SER A 96 -13.23 -3.26 -3.05
C SER A 96 -13.97 -2.11 -2.36
N ASN A 97 -15.27 -2.28 -2.08
CA ASN A 97 -16.03 -1.29 -1.31
C ASN A 97 -15.44 -1.11 0.10
N GLY A 98 -15.01 -2.20 0.74
CA GLY A 98 -14.32 -2.14 2.03
C GLY A 98 -13.00 -1.37 1.96
N VAL A 99 -12.18 -1.62 0.93
CA VAL A 99 -10.92 -0.89 0.73
C VAL A 99 -11.19 0.59 0.46
N ARG A 100 -12.18 0.92 -0.39
CA ARG A 100 -12.60 2.29 -0.67
C ARG A 100 -12.98 3.05 0.61
N GLU A 101 -13.89 2.50 1.41
CA GLU A 101 -14.33 3.16 2.65
C GLU A 101 -13.20 3.33 3.66
N PHE A 102 -12.33 2.33 3.77
CA PHE A 102 -11.18 2.42 4.66
C PHE A 102 -10.14 3.43 4.15
N ALA A 103 -9.86 3.40 2.85
CA ALA A 103 -8.89 4.28 2.20
C ALA A 103 -9.34 5.74 2.20
N GLU A 104 -10.64 6.05 2.13
CA GLU A 104 -11.19 7.42 2.14
C GLU A 104 -11.53 7.94 3.55
N LYS A 105 -12.00 7.08 4.45
CA LYS A 105 -12.59 7.52 5.74
C LYS A 105 -11.91 6.90 6.96
N GLY A 106 -11.14 5.83 6.77
CA GLY A 106 -10.58 5.03 7.86
C GLY A 106 -11.62 4.12 8.53
N GLU A 107 -12.78 3.93 7.92
CA GLU A 107 -13.85 3.06 8.40
C GLU A 107 -13.57 1.61 7.97
N ALA A 108 -13.34 0.72 8.93
CA ALA A 108 -12.90 -0.65 8.66
C ALA A 108 -14.04 -1.68 8.62
N TRP A 109 -15.28 -1.29 8.97
CA TRP A 109 -16.38 -2.23 9.19
C TRP A 109 -16.70 -3.08 7.95
N THR A 110 -16.92 -2.42 6.80
CA THR A 110 -17.24 -3.09 5.54
C THR A 110 -16.10 -4.01 5.09
N LEU A 111 -14.86 -3.54 5.22
CA LEU A 111 -13.67 -4.33 4.93
C LEU A 111 -13.58 -5.59 5.81
N MET A 112 -13.84 -5.47 7.11
CA MET A 112 -13.85 -6.62 8.02
C MET A 112 -14.95 -7.62 7.64
N LYS A 113 -16.11 -7.16 7.18
CA LYS A 113 -17.20 -8.03 6.70
C LYS A 113 -16.83 -8.78 5.43
N GLU A 114 -16.14 -8.14 4.48
CA GLU A 114 -15.63 -8.80 3.27
C GLU A 114 -14.63 -9.91 3.63
N VAL A 115 -13.72 -9.63 4.57
CA VAL A 115 -12.72 -10.58 5.06
C VAL A 115 -13.36 -11.77 5.78
N GLU A 116 -14.32 -11.52 6.69
CA GLU A 116 -15.06 -12.58 7.39
C GLU A 116 -15.78 -13.49 6.39
N ALA A 117 -16.45 -12.91 5.38
CA ALA A 117 -17.14 -13.66 4.35
C ALA A 117 -16.19 -14.53 3.50
N ALA A 118 -14.97 -14.05 3.23
CA ALA A 118 -13.95 -14.84 2.54
C ALA A 118 -13.46 -16.01 3.40
N GLY A 119 -13.22 -15.78 4.70
CA GLY A 119 -12.85 -16.84 5.65
C GLY A 119 -13.90 -17.96 5.72
N GLU A 120 -15.19 -17.61 5.75
CA GLU A 120 -16.28 -18.58 5.81
C GLU A 120 -16.51 -19.33 4.49
N ARG A 121 -16.43 -18.63 3.34
CA ARG A 121 -16.82 -19.20 2.04
C ARG A 121 -15.71 -20.00 1.37
N ILE A 122 -14.48 -19.49 1.42
CA ILE A 122 -13.35 -20.04 0.64
C ILE A 122 -12.21 -20.54 1.53
N GLN A 123 -12.32 -20.40 2.87
CA GLN A 123 -11.33 -20.87 3.84
C GLN A 123 -9.91 -20.30 3.60
N SER A 124 -9.81 -19.20 2.86
CA SER A 124 -8.54 -18.60 2.44
C SER A 124 -8.03 -17.55 3.41
N VAL A 125 -8.80 -17.18 4.44
CA VAL A 125 -8.39 -16.23 5.49
C VAL A 125 -8.35 -16.97 6.82
N TYR A 126 -7.26 -16.80 7.56
CA TYR A 126 -7.11 -17.35 8.91
C TYR A 126 -7.47 -16.33 10.00
N GLY A 127 -6.87 -15.14 9.96
CA GLY A 127 -7.04 -14.17 11.03
C GLY A 127 -6.96 -12.72 10.57
N ILE A 128 -7.62 -11.84 11.32
CA ILE A 128 -7.54 -10.38 11.16
C ILE A 128 -6.44 -9.86 12.07
N VAL A 129 -5.59 -9.01 11.49
CA VAL A 129 -4.50 -8.32 12.18
C VAL A 129 -4.89 -6.85 12.31
N SER A 130 -4.85 -6.31 13.53
CA SER A 130 -5.16 -4.91 13.77
C SER A 130 -4.18 -4.27 14.73
N ALA A 131 -3.87 -2.99 14.50
CA ALA A 131 -3.08 -2.17 15.40
C ALA A 131 -3.67 -0.75 15.51
N PRO A 132 -3.57 -0.10 16.68
CA PRO A 132 -4.18 1.21 16.91
C PRO A 132 -3.52 2.32 16.09
N ALA A 133 -4.34 3.32 15.72
CA ALA A 133 -3.91 4.50 14.98
C ALA A 133 -2.80 5.30 15.68
N VAL A 134 -1.93 5.93 14.89
CA VAL A 134 -0.90 6.86 15.36
C VAL A 134 -1.32 8.27 14.97
N LYS A 135 -1.52 9.16 15.97
CA LYS A 135 -2.01 10.54 15.78
C LYS A 135 -0.93 11.55 15.34
N ARG A 136 0.18 11.07 14.80
CA ARG A 136 1.34 11.84 14.33
C ARG A 136 1.93 11.18 13.08
N GLY A 137 2.59 11.95 12.22
CA GLY A 137 3.24 11.43 11.00
C GLY A 137 4.38 10.47 11.30
N THR A 138 5.00 10.61 12.48
CA THR A 138 5.96 9.66 13.06
C THR A 138 5.39 8.95 14.28
N GLY A 139 5.75 7.68 14.44
CA GLY A 139 5.34 6.84 15.56
C GLY A 139 5.31 5.38 15.16
N GLN A 140 5.02 4.50 16.11
CA GLN A 140 4.99 3.06 15.88
C GLN A 140 3.63 2.46 16.21
N MET A 141 3.20 1.48 15.41
CA MET A 141 2.11 0.56 15.72
C MET A 141 2.70 -0.83 15.87
N LYS A 142 2.23 -1.57 16.86
CA LYS A 142 2.68 -2.94 17.13
C LYS A 142 1.48 -3.84 17.29
N THR A 143 1.56 -5.04 16.73
CA THR A 143 0.56 -6.09 16.89
C THR A 143 1.22 -7.45 16.66
N GLU A 144 0.57 -8.51 17.12
CA GLU A 144 1.06 -9.87 17.01
C GLU A 144 0.01 -10.71 16.27
N PHE A 145 0.48 -11.65 15.45
CA PHE A 145 -0.38 -12.50 14.65
C PHE A 145 0.27 -13.87 14.44
N GLU A 146 -0.56 -14.85 14.08
CA GLU A 146 -0.13 -16.22 13.83
C GLU A 146 -0.32 -16.58 12.35
N VAL A 147 0.61 -17.36 11.81
CA VAL A 147 0.58 -17.90 10.46
C VAL A 147 0.75 -19.42 10.45
N PHE A 148 0.13 -20.02 9.44
CA PHE A 148 0.04 -21.46 9.21
C PHE A 148 0.55 -21.76 7.81
N ALA A 149 0.97 -23.00 7.56
CA ALA A 149 1.47 -23.38 6.23
C ALA A 149 0.47 -23.11 5.08
N ARG A 150 -0.85 -23.23 5.35
CA ARG A 150 -1.90 -22.91 4.36
C ARG A 150 -2.21 -21.41 4.23
N HIS A 151 -1.81 -20.62 5.23
CA HIS A 151 -2.10 -19.19 5.35
C HIS A 151 -0.81 -18.43 5.70
N SER A 152 0.22 -18.63 4.88
CA SER A 152 1.56 -18.07 5.11
C SER A 152 1.70 -16.62 4.67
N TYR A 153 0.70 -16.08 3.97
CA TYR A 153 0.71 -14.74 3.43
C TYR A 153 0.12 -13.73 4.41
N LEU A 154 0.71 -12.55 4.44
CA LEU A 154 0.19 -11.38 5.14
C LEU A 154 -0.12 -10.27 4.14
N SER A 155 -1.27 -9.64 4.28
CA SER A 155 -1.57 -8.36 3.62
C SER A 155 -2.11 -7.37 4.63
N PHE A 156 -1.79 -6.09 4.47
CA PHE A 156 -2.37 -5.03 5.30
C PHE A 156 -2.39 -3.69 4.58
N LEU A 157 -3.17 -2.77 5.10
CA LEU A 157 -3.20 -1.37 4.68
C LEU A 157 -3.38 -0.41 5.87
N VAL A 158 -2.89 0.81 5.70
CA VAL A 158 -2.96 1.94 6.64
C VAL A 158 -3.22 3.20 5.83
N ARG A 159 -4.35 3.88 6.06
CA ARG A 159 -4.69 5.15 5.41
C ARG A 159 -3.77 6.28 5.90
N LEU A 160 -3.33 7.13 4.97
CA LEU A 160 -2.71 8.42 5.27
C LEU A 160 -3.80 9.41 5.69
N VAL A 161 -3.61 10.11 6.81
CA VAL A 161 -4.61 11.04 7.31
C VAL A 161 -4.00 12.44 7.47
N PRO A 162 -4.58 13.49 6.86
CA PRO A 162 -5.64 13.46 5.87
C PRO A 162 -5.11 13.05 4.48
N SER A 163 -5.97 12.48 3.65
CA SER A 163 -5.75 12.27 2.22
C SER A 163 -7.10 12.06 1.52
N PRO A 164 -7.17 12.16 0.17
CA PRO A 164 -8.35 11.75 -0.60
C PRO A 164 -8.66 10.27 -0.33
N ASP A 165 -7.85 9.37 -0.88
CA ASP A 165 -8.00 7.92 -0.79
C ASP A 165 -6.63 7.20 -0.67
N TRP A 166 -5.63 7.90 -0.11
CA TRP A 166 -4.24 7.40 -0.10
C TRP A 166 -3.96 6.49 1.09
N PHE A 167 -3.21 5.41 0.84
CA PHE A 167 -2.80 4.46 1.87
C PHE A 167 -1.39 3.94 1.65
N VAL A 168 -0.82 3.27 2.65
CA VAL A 168 0.36 2.43 2.53
C VAL A 168 -0.02 1.02 2.94
N GLY A 169 0.68 0.01 2.43
CA GLY A 169 0.38 -1.36 2.77
C GLY A 169 1.39 -2.35 2.22
N VAL A 170 1.16 -3.61 2.54
CA VAL A 170 1.85 -4.74 1.91
C VAL A 170 0.79 -5.64 1.28
N GLU A 171 1.00 -6.01 0.02
CA GLU A 171 0.22 -7.02 -0.68
C GLU A 171 0.94 -8.37 -0.58
N SER A 172 0.23 -9.38 -0.11
CA SER A 172 0.57 -10.82 -0.16
C SER A 172 2.05 -11.14 0.07
N ILE A 173 2.61 -10.74 1.21
CA ILE A 173 3.98 -11.14 1.57
C ILE A 173 3.99 -12.56 2.15
N ASP A 174 4.73 -13.47 1.52
CA ASP A 174 4.92 -14.82 2.04
C ASP A 174 5.95 -14.82 3.19
N LEU A 175 5.54 -15.31 4.35
CA LEU A 175 6.40 -15.46 5.52
C LEU A 175 7.05 -16.83 5.61
N CYS A 176 6.62 -17.77 4.77
CA CYS A 176 7.23 -19.08 4.64
C CYS A 176 8.34 -19.07 3.59
N ASP A 177 9.33 -19.93 3.79
CA ASP A 177 10.43 -20.19 2.87
C ASP A 177 10.68 -21.71 2.88
N GLY A 178 10.00 -22.42 1.98
CA GLY A 178 10.00 -23.87 1.93
C GLY A 178 9.41 -24.50 3.20
N ASP A 179 10.27 -25.06 4.05
CA ASP A 179 9.92 -25.70 5.32
C ASP A 179 10.14 -24.80 6.55
N GLN A 180 10.66 -23.59 6.36
CA GLN A 180 11.02 -22.68 7.43
C GLN A 180 10.24 -21.37 7.39
N TRP A 181 10.08 -20.78 8.57
CA TRP A 181 9.49 -19.46 8.76
C TRP A 181 10.58 -18.39 8.79
N LYS A 182 10.46 -17.34 7.98
CA LYS A 182 11.42 -16.23 7.90
C LYS A 182 11.59 -15.57 9.28
N GLU A 183 12.82 -15.45 9.77
CA GLU A 183 13.05 -14.90 11.13
C GLU A 183 12.77 -13.40 11.21
N ASN A 184 13.21 -12.63 10.22
CA ASN A 184 12.98 -11.18 10.13
C ASN A 184 12.68 -10.77 8.69
N VAL A 185 11.69 -9.91 8.53
CA VAL A 185 11.36 -9.28 7.25
C VAL A 185 11.20 -7.78 7.46
N SER A 186 11.84 -6.97 6.62
CA SER A 186 11.83 -5.52 6.69
C SER A 186 11.47 -4.96 5.33
N LEU A 187 10.41 -4.16 5.25
CA LEU A 187 9.96 -3.52 4.02
C LEU A 187 9.80 -2.02 4.21
N ASP A 188 10.29 -1.26 3.25
CA ASP A 188 10.01 0.16 3.10
C ASP A 188 8.69 0.34 2.34
N LEU A 189 7.85 1.24 2.85
CA LEU A 189 6.50 1.45 2.35
C LEU A 189 6.40 2.80 1.64
N PHE A 190 5.60 2.80 0.58
CA PHE A 190 5.35 3.94 -0.29
C PHE A 190 3.84 4.18 -0.43
N PRO A 191 3.41 5.42 -0.68
CA PRO A 191 1.99 5.73 -0.81
C PRO A 191 1.39 5.11 -2.08
N TYR A 192 0.15 4.66 -1.95
CA TYR A 192 -0.73 4.19 -3.02
C TYR A 192 -1.99 5.05 -3.05
N ASP A 193 -2.53 5.19 -4.25
CA ASP A 193 -3.82 5.79 -4.55
C ASP A 193 -4.83 4.65 -4.76
N ALA A 194 -6.02 4.75 -4.15
CA ALA A 194 -7.03 3.69 -4.26
C ALA A 194 -7.84 3.76 -5.55
N GLY A 195 -7.75 4.88 -6.30
CA GLY A 195 -8.48 5.11 -7.54
C GLY A 195 -9.95 5.46 -7.33
N THR A 196 -10.35 5.94 -6.15
CA THR A 196 -11.75 6.21 -5.78
C THR A 196 -12.05 7.69 -5.50
N ASP A 197 -11.03 8.49 -5.17
CA ASP A 197 -11.16 9.95 -5.00
C ASP A 197 -10.04 10.70 -5.75
N SER A 198 -10.42 11.60 -6.65
CA SER A 198 -9.55 12.38 -7.54
C SER A 198 -9.00 13.67 -6.91
N GLY A 199 -9.05 13.80 -5.58
CA GLY A 199 -8.41 14.90 -4.86
C GLY A 199 -6.90 14.98 -5.11
N PHE A 200 -6.36 16.17 -5.36
CA PHE A 200 -4.93 16.33 -5.68
C PHE A 200 -4.03 16.42 -4.44
N THR A 201 -4.57 16.89 -3.32
CA THR A 201 -3.80 17.22 -2.11
C THR A 201 -4.32 16.52 -0.88
N PHE A 202 -3.48 16.40 0.15
CA PHE A 202 -3.87 15.82 1.46
C PHE A 202 -5.20 16.35 2.01
N SER A 203 -5.51 17.62 1.78
CA SER A 203 -6.72 18.29 2.31
C SER A 203 -7.69 18.71 1.21
N SER A 204 -7.64 18.07 0.04
CA SER A 204 -8.63 18.30 -1.02
C SER A 204 -10.03 17.90 -0.54
N PRO A 205 -11.09 18.61 -0.96
CA PRO A 205 -12.45 18.14 -0.75
C PRO A 205 -12.66 16.82 -1.52
N ASN A 206 -13.61 16.01 -1.05
CA ASN A 206 -13.94 14.76 -1.74
C ASN A 206 -14.35 15.03 -3.19
N PHE A 207 -13.76 14.29 -4.12
CA PHE A 207 -14.10 14.33 -5.53
C PHE A 207 -14.05 12.92 -6.12
N GLU A 208 -15.18 12.22 -6.14
CA GLU A 208 -15.28 10.84 -6.60
C GLU A 208 -14.68 10.62 -8.01
N THR A 209 -13.84 9.58 -8.13
CA THR A 209 -13.25 9.14 -9.41
C THR A 209 -14.27 8.31 -10.20
N LEU A 210 -14.72 8.83 -11.34
CA LEU A 210 -15.73 8.19 -12.19
C LEU A 210 -15.27 8.13 -13.66
N PRO A 211 -15.10 6.93 -14.26
CA PRO A 211 -15.19 5.60 -13.63
C PRO A 211 -14.08 5.40 -12.59
N GLN A 212 -14.27 4.46 -11.65
CA GLN A 212 -13.25 4.10 -10.68
C GLN A 212 -11.95 3.68 -11.40
N ASP A 213 -10.81 4.15 -10.91
CA ASP A 213 -9.49 3.78 -11.40
C ASP A 213 -8.91 2.60 -10.59
N GLN A 214 -7.84 2.01 -11.10
CA GLN A 214 -7.13 0.93 -10.41
C GLN A 214 -6.20 1.49 -9.32
N ILE A 215 -5.86 0.65 -8.35
CA ILE A 215 -4.88 0.98 -7.31
C ILE A 215 -3.52 1.21 -7.96
N THR A 216 -2.96 2.42 -7.77
CA THR A 216 -1.67 2.80 -8.36
C THR A 216 -0.70 3.28 -7.30
N GLN A 217 0.59 3.00 -7.51
CA GLN A 217 1.63 3.52 -6.63
C GLN A 217 1.88 5.00 -6.92
N ILE A 218 1.83 5.83 -5.88
CA ILE A 218 2.19 7.24 -5.97
C ILE A 218 3.72 7.35 -5.91
N THR A 219 4.28 8.11 -6.85
CA THR A 219 5.73 8.32 -7.01
C THR A 219 6.05 9.82 -7.02
N SER A 220 7.34 10.17 -7.07
CA SER A 220 7.75 11.59 -7.14
C SER A 220 7.36 12.25 -8.46
N SER A 221 7.09 11.47 -9.51
CA SER A 221 6.76 11.95 -10.85
C SER A 221 5.34 11.64 -11.31
N TYR A 222 4.61 10.75 -10.61
CA TYR A 222 3.25 10.36 -10.94
C TYR A 222 2.37 10.27 -9.67
N PRO A 223 1.17 10.88 -9.67
CA PRO A 223 0.59 11.71 -10.74
C PRO A 223 1.33 13.05 -10.90
N SER A 224 1.44 13.55 -12.14
CA SER A 224 2.39 14.62 -12.51
C SER A 224 1.83 16.05 -12.42
N HIS A 225 0.65 16.25 -11.83
CA HIS A 225 0.07 17.58 -11.70
C HIS A 225 0.84 18.42 -10.66
N PRO A 226 1.17 19.71 -10.93
CA PRO A 226 1.96 20.54 -10.03
C PRO A 226 1.41 20.64 -8.60
N ALA A 227 0.09 20.58 -8.44
CA ALA A 227 -0.56 20.65 -7.13
C ALA A 227 -0.44 19.36 -6.31
N ASN A 228 -0.12 18.22 -6.92
CA ASN A 228 -0.12 16.92 -6.25
C ASN A 228 0.86 16.90 -5.07
N SER A 229 0.40 16.41 -3.92
CA SER A 229 1.18 16.47 -2.67
C SER A 229 2.49 15.69 -2.73
N PHE A 230 2.53 14.58 -3.49
CA PHE A 230 3.74 13.77 -3.68
C PHE A 230 4.48 14.05 -4.99
N TYR A 231 4.11 15.09 -5.74
CA TYR A 231 4.84 15.45 -6.95
C TYR A 231 6.06 16.31 -6.62
N TYR A 232 7.25 15.68 -6.69
CA TYR A 232 8.56 16.28 -6.45
C TYR A 232 9.43 16.16 -7.70
N ARG A 233 9.33 17.15 -8.60
CA ARG A 233 9.99 17.16 -9.91
C ARG A 233 11.51 16.88 -9.89
N ARG A 234 12.21 17.28 -8.82
CA ARG A 234 13.67 17.10 -8.69
C ARG A 234 14.07 15.75 -8.07
N LEU A 235 13.14 15.03 -7.45
CA LEU A 235 13.42 13.74 -6.83
C LEU A 235 13.20 12.62 -7.84
N LYS A 236 14.19 11.73 -7.97
CA LYS A 236 14.06 10.51 -8.81
C LYS A 236 13.03 9.54 -8.23
N HIS A 237 13.03 9.39 -6.92
CA HIS A 237 12.12 8.54 -6.16
C HIS A 237 11.76 9.21 -4.84
N LEU A 238 10.58 8.89 -4.30
CA LEU A 238 10.21 9.31 -2.94
C LEU A 238 11.06 8.55 -1.91
N PRO A 239 11.43 9.17 -0.78
CA PRO A 239 11.87 8.41 0.38
C PRO A 239 10.74 7.49 0.88
N PRO A 240 11.06 6.42 1.64
CA PRO A 240 10.04 5.62 2.32
C PRO A 240 9.21 6.48 3.27
N ILE A 241 7.88 6.45 3.13
CA ILE A 241 6.96 7.20 4.02
C ILE A 241 6.65 6.44 5.31
N ALA A 242 6.83 5.12 5.28
CA ALA A 242 6.76 4.27 6.47
C ALA A 242 7.68 3.05 6.27
N LYS A 243 7.87 2.29 7.34
CA LYS A 243 8.62 1.03 7.32
C LYS A 243 7.88 0.01 8.15
N VAL A 244 7.80 -1.23 7.69
CA VAL A 244 7.28 -2.35 8.47
C VAL A 244 8.38 -3.36 8.73
N MET A 245 8.39 -3.89 9.95
CA MET A 245 9.27 -4.97 10.36
C MET A 245 8.43 -6.09 10.96
N LEU A 246 8.63 -7.30 10.43
CA LEU A 246 8.01 -8.52 10.89
C LEU A 246 9.10 -9.37 11.55
N THR A 247 8.95 -9.69 12.82
CA THR A 247 9.92 -10.50 13.56
C THR A 247 9.22 -11.71 14.13
N LYS A 248 9.73 -12.90 13.82
CA LYS A 248 9.24 -14.15 14.37
C LYS A 248 9.49 -14.19 15.88
N ILE A 249 8.45 -14.50 16.64
CA ILE A 249 8.52 -14.62 18.11
C ILE A 249 9.07 -16.01 18.43
N LYS A 250 10.19 -16.06 19.16
CA LYS A 250 10.75 -17.32 19.62
C LYS A 250 9.92 -17.86 20.79
N LYS A 251 9.43 -19.10 20.67
CA LYS A 251 8.79 -19.81 21.79
C LYS A 251 9.85 -20.09 22.85
N THR A 252 9.87 -19.30 23.93
CA THR A 252 10.75 -19.58 25.07
C THR A 252 10.18 -20.77 25.84
N ASN A 253 10.69 -21.98 25.59
CA ASN A 253 10.50 -23.07 26.53
C ASN A 253 11.23 -22.67 27.82
N GLN A 254 10.46 -22.36 28.89
CA GLN A 254 11.02 -22.05 30.20
C GLN A 254 11.73 -23.29 30.76
N ILE A 255 13.02 -23.40 30.50
CA ILE A 255 13.99 -23.99 31.42
C ILE A 255 14.95 -22.85 31.74
N ILE A 256 15.03 -22.53 33.02
CA ILE A 256 15.80 -21.44 33.62
C ILE A 256 17.20 -21.37 33.01
N SER A 257 17.48 -20.31 32.25
CA SER A 257 18.83 -19.91 31.89
C SER A 257 19.08 -18.49 32.40
N LEU A 258 20.06 -18.41 33.29
CA LEU A 258 20.52 -17.29 34.11
C LEU A 258 20.53 -15.92 33.41
N LEU A 259 20.22 -14.90 34.21
CA LEU A 259 20.49 -13.48 33.91
C LEU A 259 21.98 -13.31 33.61
N VAL A 260 22.30 -13.02 32.35
CA VAL A 260 23.58 -12.44 31.95
C VAL A 260 23.26 -11.02 31.51
N GLU A 261 23.74 -10.04 32.26
CA GLU A 261 23.72 -8.64 31.86
C GLU A 261 24.49 -8.47 30.55
N PRO A 262 23.97 -7.77 29.53
CA PRO A 262 24.75 -7.46 28.35
C PRO A 262 25.74 -6.35 28.72
N THR A 263 27.01 -6.72 28.77
CA THR A 263 28.12 -5.77 28.77
C THR A 263 28.05 -4.91 27.51
N GLU A 264 27.99 -3.60 27.70
CA GLU A 264 28.29 -2.63 26.67
C GLU A 264 29.69 -2.90 26.13
N SER A 265 29.80 -3.30 24.87
CA SER A 265 30.76 -2.74 23.91
C SER A 265 30.86 -3.58 22.65
N ASN A 266 30.86 -2.86 21.53
CA ASN A 266 31.44 -3.17 20.22
C ASN A 266 30.46 -3.45 19.07
N LEU A 267 30.36 -2.39 18.23
CA LEU A 267 30.51 -2.41 16.77
C LEU A 267 29.29 -2.81 15.91
N LEU A 268 28.57 -1.81 15.39
CA LEU A 268 28.77 -1.22 14.04
C LEU A 268 27.50 -0.45 13.63
N PRO A 269 27.62 0.79 13.10
CA PRO A 269 26.48 1.48 12.51
C PRO A 269 26.15 0.83 11.17
N THR A 270 25.16 -0.07 11.16
CA THR A 270 24.49 -0.50 9.92
C THR A 270 23.19 0.28 9.79
N GLY A 271 23.32 1.55 9.44
CA GLY A 271 22.24 2.41 9.00
C GLY A 271 22.80 3.25 7.87
N ASN A 272 22.31 3.04 6.65
CA ASN A 272 22.78 3.70 5.45
C ASN A 272 22.80 5.23 5.65
N GLU A 273 23.98 5.83 5.78
CA GLU A 273 24.16 7.30 5.80
C GLU A 273 23.56 7.98 4.54
N ILE A 274 23.32 7.21 3.49
CA ILE A 274 22.71 7.63 2.22
C ILE A 274 21.19 7.90 2.37
N GLU A 275 20.49 7.19 3.27
CA GLU A 275 19.03 7.32 3.44
C GLU A 275 18.66 8.59 4.22
N ASP A 276 19.49 8.96 5.21
CA ASP A 276 19.31 10.17 6.04
C ASP A 276 19.67 11.45 5.27
N GLN A 277 20.57 11.37 4.28
CA GLN A 277 20.90 12.49 3.39
C GLN A 277 19.75 12.90 2.48
N LEU A 278 18.88 11.97 2.05
CA LEU A 278 17.73 12.29 1.19
C LEU A 278 16.64 13.05 1.96
N ILE A 279 16.48 12.76 3.25
CA ILE A 279 15.42 13.33 4.11
C ILE A 279 15.63 14.81 4.38
N ASN A 280 16.89 15.28 4.43
CA ASN A 280 17.24 16.67 4.75
C ASN A 280 17.85 17.42 3.56
N THR A 281 17.64 16.93 2.33
CA THR A 281 18.15 17.62 1.14
C THR A 281 17.49 19.01 1.02
N PRO A 282 18.28 20.10 0.86
CA PRO A 282 17.74 21.43 0.67
C PRO A 282 16.79 21.50 -0.54
N LEU A 283 15.60 22.03 -0.33
CA LEU A 283 14.59 22.20 -1.36
C LEU A 283 14.33 23.68 -1.56
N ASP A 284 14.81 24.20 -2.68
CA ASP A 284 14.59 25.59 -3.07
C ASP A 284 13.13 25.85 -3.38
N CYS A 285 12.72 27.10 -3.23
CA CYS A 285 11.42 27.53 -3.72
C CYS A 285 11.31 27.34 -5.23
N GLU A 286 10.21 26.72 -5.66
CA GLU A 286 9.82 26.66 -7.08
C GLU A 286 8.60 27.54 -7.31
N VAL A 287 8.62 28.34 -8.37
CA VAL A 287 7.53 29.25 -8.73
C VAL A 287 7.05 28.97 -10.15
N SER A 288 5.79 29.33 -10.44
CA SER A 288 5.21 29.21 -11.77
C SER A 288 5.90 30.12 -12.78
N VAL A 289 5.59 29.91 -14.06
CA VAL A 289 5.81 30.94 -15.08
C VAL A 289 5.01 32.18 -14.72
N TRP A 290 5.49 33.34 -15.19
CA TRP A 290 4.76 34.58 -15.06
C TRP A 290 3.41 34.51 -15.79
N SER A 291 2.40 35.14 -15.21
CA SER A 291 1.17 35.47 -15.92
C SER A 291 1.48 36.34 -17.15
N PRO A 292 0.57 36.38 -18.13
CA PRO A 292 0.55 37.48 -19.08
C PRO A 292 0.55 38.83 -18.34
N TRP A 293 1.07 39.85 -19.00
CA TRP A 293 0.98 41.21 -18.48
C TRP A 293 -0.47 41.65 -18.38
N GLY A 294 -0.82 42.27 -17.25
CA GLY A 294 -2.08 42.98 -17.10
C GLY A 294 -2.16 44.22 -17.98
N LEU A 295 -3.35 44.84 -17.99
CA LEU A 295 -3.60 46.09 -18.72
C LEU A 295 -2.66 47.21 -18.25
N CYS A 296 -2.27 48.07 -19.19
CA CYS A 296 -1.48 49.25 -18.89
C CYS A 296 -2.33 50.26 -18.11
N LYS A 297 -1.94 50.57 -16.88
CA LYS A 297 -2.59 51.58 -16.05
C LYS A 297 -1.94 52.94 -16.29
N SER A 298 -2.52 53.74 -17.19
CA SER A 298 -2.27 55.17 -17.32
C SER A 298 -3.38 55.86 -18.11
N LYS A 299 -3.34 57.20 -18.14
CA LYS A 299 -4.10 57.98 -19.11
C LYS A 299 -3.48 57.83 -20.49
N CYS A 300 -4.28 57.99 -21.54
CA CYS A 300 -3.76 57.92 -22.90
C CYS A 300 -2.69 58.99 -23.15
N GLY A 301 -1.59 58.60 -23.79
CA GLY A 301 -0.46 59.48 -24.08
C GLY A 301 0.59 59.55 -22.96
N ASP A 302 0.28 59.06 -21.76
CA ASP A 302 1.21 59.00 -20.64
C ASP A 302 1.86 57.62 -20.50
N SER A 303 3.11 57.59 -20.03
CA SER A 303 3.75 56.33 -19.61
C SER A 303 2.98 55.72 -18.45
N GLY A 304 2.64 54.45 -18.58
CA GLY A 304 1.91 53.69 -17.56
C GLY A 304 2.69 52.54 -16.98
N VAL A 305 1.98 51.85 -16.09
CA VAL A 305 2.49 50.69 -15.37
C VAL A 305 1.58 49.50 -15.63
N ARG A 306 2.18 48.35 -15.91
CA ARG A 306 1.50 47.06 -15.97
C ARG A 306 2.12 46.12 -14.96
N HIS A 307 1.32 45.19 -14.46
CA HIS A 307 1.74 44.19 -13.48
C HIS A 307 1.58 42.79 -14.05
N ARG A 308 2.43 41.87 -13.61
CA ARG A 308 2.23 40.44 -13.79
C ARG A 308 2.57 39.71 -12.49
N THR A 309 1.99 38.54 -12.30
CA THR A 309 2.15 37.76 -11.07
C THR A 309 2.53 36.32 -11.38
N ARG A 310 3.12 35.63 -10.41
CA ARG A 310 3.37 34.18 -10.43
C ARG A 310 3.16 33.63 -9.03
N TYR A 311 2.94 32.33 -8.91
CA TYR A 311 2.66 31.71 -7.62
C TYR A 311 3.73 30.68 -7.26
N VAL A 312 3.81 30.35 -5.96
CA VAL A 312 4.71 29.33 -5.44
C VAL A 312 4.14 27.95 -5.73
N ILE A 313 4.93 27.09 -6.38
CA ILE A 313 4.62 25.67 -6.61
C ILE A 313 5.19 24.82 -5.46
N MET A 314 6.39 25.15 -4.99
CA MET A 314 7.05 24.50 -3.86
C MET A 314 7.58 25.56 -2.93
N HIS A 315 7.13 25.54 -1.68
CA HIS A 315 7.74 26.36 -0.64
C HIS A 315 9.15 25.83 -0.31
N PRO A 316 10.09 26.74 0.06
CA PRO A 316 11.42 26.32 0.44
C PRO A 316 11.38 25.48 1.71
N ALA A 317 12.23 24.45 1.78
CA ALA A 317 12.36 23.56 2.93
C ALA A 317 13.81 23.12 3.11
N ASN A 318 14.13 22.60 4.30
CA ASN A 318 15.46 22.07 4.62
C ASN A 318 16.61 23.06 4.31
N ASN A 319 16.42 24.34 4.65
CA ASN A 319 17.36 25.43 4.34
C ASN A 319 17.59 25.70 2.84
N GLY A 320 16.65 25.35 1.97
CA GLY A 320 16.67 25.74 0.56
C GLY A 320 16.46 27.25 0.34
N LEU A 321 16.75 27.70 -0.88
CA LEU A 321 16.66 29.12 -1.25
C LEU A 321 15.23 29.67 -1.16
N ALA A 322 15.09 30.86 -0.58
CA ALA A 322 13.82 31.56 -0.45
C ALA A 322 13.17 31.88 -1.81
N CYS A 323 11.86 32.06 -1.81
CA CYS A 323 11.13 32.39 -3.03
C CYS A 323 11.58 33.74 -3.61
N PRO A 324 11.79 33.82 -4.94
CA PRO A 324 11.98 35.10 -5.59
C PRO A 324 10.69 35.93 -5.57
N LEU A 325 10.75 37.18 -6.05
CA LEU A 325 9.56 38.04 -6.15
C LEU A 325 8.44 37.37 -6.95
N LEU A 326 7.21 37.47 -6.42
CA LEU A 326 6.00 36.87 -7.01
C LEU A 326 5.21 37.87 -7.85
N GLU A 327 5.56 39.15 -7.77
CA GLU A 327 4.95 40.23 -8.53
C GLU A 327 6.04 41.00 -9.26
N GLU A 328 5.76 41.42 -10.48
CA GLU A 328 6.65 42.23 -11.27
C GLU A 328 5.90 43.39 -11.89
N GLU A 329 6.55 44.55 -11.87
CA GLU A 329 6.08 45.78 -12.44
C GLU A 329 6.89 46.13 -13.70
N GLY A 330 6.20 46.49 -14.77
CA GLY A 330 6.82 46.89 -16.03
C GLY A 330 6.23 48.20 -16.54
N LYS A 331 7.09 49.03 -17.17
CA LYS A 331 6.64 50.20 -17.91
C LYS A 331 5.85 49.78 -19.15
N CYS A 332 4.85 50.57 -19.50
CA CYS A 332 4.04 50.38 -20.71
C CYS A 332 3.54 51.72 -21.26
N PHE A 333 3.06 51.69 -22.49
CA PHE A 333 2.35 52.79 -23.13
C PHE A 333 1.03 52.23 -23.65
N PRO A 334 -0.12 52.84 -23.34
CA PRO A 334 -1.40 52.38 -23.86
C PRO A 334 -1.44 52.54 -25.39
N ASP A 335 -1.58 51.44 -26.11
CA ASP A 335 -1.76 51.44 -27.57
C ASP A 335 -3.25 51.60 -27.92
N HIS A 336 -3.56 52.38 -28.96
CA HIS A 336 -4.93 52.59 -29.49
C HIS A 336 -5.98 53.02 -28.44
N CYS A 337 -5.75 54.14 -27.78
CA CYS A 337 -6.78 54.75 -26.95
C CYS A 337 -7.94 55.27 -27.82
N LEU A 338 -9.17 55.08 -27.33
CA LEU A 338 -10.40 55.61 -27.94
C LEU A 338 -10.70 57.03 -27.50
#